data_AF-A0A2N0LT39-F1
#
_entry.id   AF-A0A2N0LT39-F1
#
_cell.length_a   1.000
_cell.length_b   1.000
_cell.length_c   1.000
_cell.angle_alpha   90.00
_cell.angle_beta   90.00
_cell.angle_gamma   90.00
#
_symmetry.space_group_name_H-M   'P 1'
#
loop_
_entity.id
_entity.type
_entity.pdbx_description
1 polymer ?
#
loop_
_entity_poly.entity_id
_entity_poly.type
_entity_poly.pdbx_seq_one_letter_code
_entity_poly.pdbx_strand_id
1 'polypeptide(L)' 'MAGEALSRADEHIASFKLTPGPHGKFDVIVDGEIVADHRHEANAHIFPDIQDLMKAINSRLG' A
#
# COMPACT_ATOMS: atom_id res chain seq x y z
N MET A 1 0.30 -3.93 -12.33
CA MET A 1 1.43 -4.55 -11.59
C MET A 1 2.01 -3.50 -10.67
N ALA A 2 2.22 -3.77 -9.38
CA ALA A 2 2.66 -2.76 -8.39
C ALA A 2 3.97 -2.05 -8.78
N GLY A 3 4.89 -2.74 -9.46
CA GLY A 3 6.14 -2.15 -9.94
C GLY A 3 5.95 -1.00 -10.94
N GLU A 4 4.99 -1.12 -11.86
CA GLU A 4 4.76 -0.12 -12.91
C GLU A 4 4.10 1.16 -12.37
N ALA A 5 3.28 1.03 -11.32
CA ALA A 5 2.67 2.16 -10.62
C ALA A 5 3.72 2.99 -9.87
N LEU A 6 4.70 2.33 -9.25
CA LEU A 6 5.79 2.98 -8.54
C LEU A 6 6.74 3.71 -9.50
N SER A 7 7.00 3.16 -10.68
CA SER A 7 7.87 3.82 -11.69
C SER A 7 7.33 5.16 -12.16
N ARG A 8 6.01 5.32 -12.20
CA ARG A 8 5.36 6.58 -12.61
C ARG A 8 5.29 7.61 -11.49
N ALA A 9 5.52 7.19 -10.25
CA ALA A 9 5.39 8.01 -9.05
C ALA A 9 6.73 8.31 -8.38
N ASP A 10 7.85 7.91 -8.99
CA ASP A 10 9.21 8.01 -8.46
C ASP A 10 9.62 9.46 -8.11
N GLU A 11 9.08 10.46 -8.82
CA GLU A 11 9.30 11.88 -8.50
C GLU A 11 8.47 12.38 -7.29
N HIS A 12 7.46 11.62 -6.85
CA HIS A 12 6.48 12.01 -5.83
C HIS A 12 6.44 11.09 -4.60
N ILE A 13 7.16 9.97 -4.64
CA ILE A 13 7.23 8.99 -3.56
C ILE A 13 8.69 8.79 -3.18
N ALA A 14 9.06 9.21 -1.97
CA ALA A 14 10.42 9.11 -1.47
C ALA A 14 10.76 7.69 -0.99
N SER A 15 9.77 6.92 -0.53
CA SER A 15 10.00 5.54 -0.11
C SER A 15 8.77 4.64 -0.22
N PHE A 16 9.01 3.37 -0.57
CA PHE A 16 7.98 2.32 -0.63
C PHE A 16 8.48 1.06 0.09
N LYS A 17 7.62 0.48 0.93
CA LYS A 17 7.93 -0.76 1.65
C LYS A 17 6.69 -1.66 1.77
N LEU A 18 6.89 -2.94 1.41
CA LEU A 18 5.98 -4.02 1.77
C LEU A 18 6.51 -4.69 3.04
N THR A 19 5.76 -4.59 4.13
CA THR A 19 6.14 -5.24 5.39
C THR A 19 5.34 -6.52 5.56
N PRO A 20 5.96 -7.71 5.55
CA PRO A 20 5.24 -8.95 5.79
C PRO A 20 4.74 -9.01 7.23
N GLY A 21 3.46 -9.36 7.39
CA GLY A 21 2.79 -9.61 8.65
C GLY A 21 2.54 -11.10 8.90
N PRO A 22 2.08 -11.47 10.10
CA PRO A 22 1.81 -12.87 10.45
C PRO A 22 0.69 -13.46 9.57
N HIS A 23 0.82 -14.72 9.15
CA HIS A 23 -0.14 -15.47 8.31
C HIS A 23 -0.30 -14.97 6.86
N GLY A 24 0.80 -14.61 6.19
CA GLY A 24 0.76 -14.24 4.76
C GLY A 24 0.13 -12.86 4.50
N LYS A 25 0.04 -12.06 5.56
CA LYS A 25 -0.39 -10.68 5.52
C LYS A 25 0.76 -9.79 5.07
N PHE A 26 0.47 -8.63 4.53
CA PHE A 26 1.47 -7.60 4.31
C PHE A 26 0.82 -6.24 4.55
N ASP A 27 1.61 -5.26 4.95
CA ASP A 27 1.20 -3.87 5.01
C ASP A 27 1.96 -3.09 3.94
N VAL A 28 1.28 -2.11 3.35
CA VAL A 28 1.83 -1.24 2.33
C VAL A 28 2.14 0.11 2.96
N ILE A 29 3.42 0.49 2.91
CA ILE A 29 3.93 1.72 3.50
C ILE A 29 4.49 2.60 2.38
N VAL A 30 4.03 3.86 2.33
CA VAL A 30 4.49 4.89 1.40
C VAL A 30 4.92 6.10 2.22
N ASP A 31 6.15 6.55 2.06
CA ASP A 31 6.72 7.71 2.78
C ASP A 31 6.62 7.61 4.31
N GLY A 32 6.70 6.39 4.84
CA GLY A 32 6.57 6.11 6.27
C GLY A 32 5.14 6.01 6.79
N GLU A 33 4.13 6.25 5.94
CA GLU A 33 2.71 6.10 6.29
C GLU A 33 2.16 4.74 5.83
N ILE A 34 1.38 4.07 6.69
CA ILE A 34 0.64 2.87 6.30
C ILE A 34 -0.55 3.32 5.45
N VAL A 35 -0.53 2.98 4.17
CA VAL A 35 -1.57 3.36 3.20
C VAL A 35 -2.59 2.26 2.96
N ALA A 36 -2.19 1.01 3.18
CA ALA A 36 -3.09 -0.14 3.14
C ALA A 36 -2.58 -1.20 4.13
N ASP A 37 -3.44 -1.65 5.03
CA ASP A 37 -3.11 -2.60 6.08
C ASP A 37 -4.02 -3.82 6.02
N HIS A 38 -3.49 -4.98 6.42
CA HIS A 38 -4.36 -6.13 6.64
C HIS A 38 -5.02 -6.00 8.01
N ARG A 39 -6.35 -5.76 8.04
CA ARG A 39 -7.13 -5.76 9.28
C ARG A 39 -8.07 -6.96 9.39
N HIS A 40 -8.17 -7.51 10.60
CA HIS A 40 -9.19 -8.48 10.96
C HIS A 40 -10.32 -7.75 11.69
N GLU A 41 -11.53 -7.83 11.14
CA GLU A 41 -12.75 -7.41 11.79
C GLU A 41 -13.55 -8.63 12.25
N ALA A 42 -14.50 -8.45 13.17
CA ALA A 42 -15.25 -9.55 13.77
C ALA A 42 -16.00 -10.44 12.75
N ASN A 43 -16.27 -9.92 11.56
CA ASN A 43 -16.99 -10.59 10.48
C ASN A 43 -16.25 -10.56 9.12
N ALA A 44 -15.01 -10.05 9.05
CA ALA A 44 -14.31 -9.89 7.77
C ALA A 44 -12.79 -9.92 7.90
N HIS A 45 -12.15 -10.45 6.85
CA HIS A 45 -10.71 -10.33 6.64
C HIS A 45 -10.50 -9.31 5.52
N ILE A 46 -9.99 -8.13 5.87
CA ILE A 46 -9.71 -7.08 4.90
C ILE A 46 -8.22 -7.18 4.56
N PHE A 47 -7.96 -7.49 3.30
CA PHE A 47 -6.61 -7.54 2.77
C PHE A 47 -6.25 -6.18 2.19
N PRO A 48 -4.97 -5.77 2.23
CA PRO A 48 -4.51 -4.61 1.52
C PRO A 48 -4.72 -4.85 0.03
N ASP A 49 -5.58 -4.03 -0.58
CA ASP A 49 -5.84 -4.11 -2.01
C ASP A 49 -4.87 -3.20 -2.76
N ILE A 50 -4.54 -3.61 -3.98
CA ILE A 50 -3.77 -2.80 -4.92
C ILE A 50 -4.49 -1.48 -5.24
N GLN A 51 -5.83 -1.43 -5.13
CA GLN A 51 -6.60 -0.21 -5.33
C GLN A 51 -6.32 0.86 -4.26
N ASP A 52 -6.16 0.46 -2.99
CA ASP A 52 -5.85 1.38 -1.90
C ASP A 52 -4.45 1.98 -2.08
N LEU A 53 -3.49 1.15 -2.51
CA LEU A 53 -2.16 1.61 -2.92
C LEU A 53 -2.26 2.62 -4.08
N MET A 54 -2.96 2.28 -5.17
CA MET A 54 -3.10 3.18 -6.32
C MET A 54 -3.75 4.51 -5.94
N LYS A 55 -4.73 4.49 -5.05
CA LYS A 55 -5.38 5.70 -4.53
C LYS A 55 -4.42 6.57 -3.72
N ALA A 56 -3.60 5.95 -2.87
CA ALA A 56 -2.61 6.65 -2.06
C ALA A 56 -1.47 7.25 -2.92
N ILE A 57 -1.07 6.55 -3.99
CA ILE A 57 -0.14 7.05 -4.99
C ILE A 57 -0.75 8.26 -5.72
N ASN A 58 -1.96 8.10 -6.29
CA ASN A 58 -2.61 9.17 -7.05
C ASN A 58 -2.86 10.43 -6.22
N SER A 59 -3.21 10.30 -4.94
CA SER A 59 -3.41 11.44 -4.05
C SER A 59 -2.14 12.28 -3.83
N ARG A 60 -0.95 11.69 -4.04
CA ARG A 60 0.35 12.38 -3.97
C ARG A 60 0.77 13.00 -5.31
N LEU A 61 0.21 12.51 -6.42
CA LEU A 61 0.48 13.01 -7.77
C LEU A 61 -0.35 14.27 -8.11
N GLY A 62 -1.52 14.43 -7.49
CA GLY A 62 -2.43 15.57 -7.73
C GLY A 62 -3.50 15.25 -8.77
#